data_AF-A0A968STW7-F1
#
_entry.id   AF-A0A968STW7-F1
#
_cell.length_a   1.000
_cell.length_b   1.000
_cell.length_c   1.000
_cell.angle_alpha   90.00
_cell.angle_beta   90.00
_cell.angle_gamma   90.00
#
_symmetry.space_group_name_H-M   'P 1'
#
loop_
_entity.id
_entity.type
_entity.pdbx_description
1 polymer ?
#
loop_
_entity_poly.entity_id
_entity_poly.type
_entity_poly.pdbx_seq_one_letter_code
_entity_poly.pdbx_strand_id
1 'polypeptide(L)'
;MEAQLLNIIEYLALGELESRIGVDYPHQQIFYQPEDRQAILQNVLNRMPPVYMWISPQDCPNLSQLPPAERSHLQSVVEQELQRRLCESGEAPCLLPGLMTDIFY
;
A
#
# COMPACT_ATOMS: atom_id res chain seq x y z
N MET A 1 -23.23 15.59 15.06
CA MET A 1 -22.76 14.42 14.28
C MET A 1 -21.80 13.66 15.17
N GLU A 2 -21.95 12.35 15.28
CA GLU A 2 -21.13 11.52 16.18
C GLU A 2 -19.85 11.07 15.47
N ALA A 3 -18.73 11.08 16.19
CA ALA A 3 -17.47 10.53 15.69
C ALA A 3 -17.58 9.02 15.52
N GLN A 4 -16.90 8.46 14.52
CA GLN A 4 -16.91 7.02 14.23
C GLN A 4 -15.52 6.44 14.48
N LEU A 5 -15.48 5.24 15.06
CA LEU A 5 -14.23 4.50 15.23
C LEU A 5 -13.91 3.79 13.92
N LEU A 6 -12.83 4.19 13.25
CA LEU A 6 -12.42 3.67 11.95
C LEU A 6 -11.01 3.13 12.01
N ASN A 7 -10.73 2.07 11.24
CA ASN A 7 -9.38 1.62 10.97
C ASN A 7 -8.74 2.60 9.97
N ILE A 8 -7.92 3.53 10.46
CA ILE A 8 -7.37 4.58 9.62
C ILE A 8 -6.36 4.04 8.60
N ILE A 9 -5.77 2.87 8.86
CA ILE A 9 -4.82 2.23 7.96
C ILE A 9 -5.43 1.94 6.60
N GLU A 10 -6.72 1.58 6.53
CA GLU A 10 -7.41 1.34 5.26
C GLU A 10 -7.41 2.58 4.36
N TYR A 11 -7.75 3.74 4.93
CA TYR A 11 -7.77 5.01 4.22
C TYR A 11 -6.37 5.48 3.84
N LEU A 12 -5.41 5.34 4.76
CA LEU A 12 -4.03 5.75 4.54
C LEU A 12 -3.31 4.88 3.51
N ALA A 13 -3.55 3.56 3.55
CA ALA A 13 -3.01 2.61 2.58
C ALA A 13 -3.56 2.90 1.18
N LEU A 14 -4.86 3.15 1.05
CA LEU A 14 -5.47 3.50 -0.22
C LEU A 14 -4.90 4.81 -0.77
N GLY A 15 -4.79 5.85 0.07
CA GLY A 15 -4.23 7.14 -0.34
C GLY A 15 -2.76 7.04 -0.79
N GLU A 16 -1.92 6.32 -0.04
CA GLU A 16 -0.52 6.08 -0.39
C GLU A 16 -0.40 5.27 -1.69
N LEU A 17 -1.22 4.22 -1.85
CA LEU A 17 -1.26 3.38 -3.05
C LEU A 17 -1.60 4.19 -4.30
N GLU A 18 -2.70 4.96 -4.26
CA GLU A 18 -3.13 5.78 -5.40
C GLU A 18 -2.12 6.89 -5.71
N SER A 19 -1.52 7.50 -4.68
CA SER A 19 -0.46 8.49 -4.85
C SER A 19 0.75 7.88 -5.56
N ARG A 20 1.21 6.71 -5.12
CA ARG A 20 2.37 6.00 -5.70
C ARG A 20 2.09 5.56 -7.14
N ILE A 21 0.92 5.00 -7.42
CA ILE A 21 0.53 4.63 -8.79
C ILE A 21 0.53 5.86 -9.69
N GLY A 22 -0.08 6.97 -9.23
CA GLY A 22 -0.18 8.19 -10.02
C GLY A 22 1.16 8.88 -10.30
N VAL A 23 2.11 8.80 -9.37
CA VAL A 23 3.42 9.48 -9.48
C VAL A 23 4.49 8.58 -10.10
N ASP A 24 4.64 7.36 -9.59
CA ASP A 24 5.76 6.48 -9.94
C ASP A 24 5.41 5.51 -11.09
N TYR A 25 4.13 5.19 -11.26
CA TYR A 25 3.66 4.20 -12.24
C TYR A 25 2.52 4.71 -13.16
N PRO A 26 2.65 5.90 -13.78
CA PRO A 26 1.56 6.52 -14.54
C PRO A 26 1.24 5.83 -15.87
N HIS A 27 1.98 4.80 -16.30
CA HIS A 27 1.81 4.13 -17.60
C HIS A 27 1.66 2.60 -17.49
N GLN A 28 1.64 2.07 -16.27
CA GLN A 28 1.67 0.64 -15.99
C GLN A 28 0.22 0.13 -15.99
N GLN A 29 -0.10 -0.67 -17.01
CA GLN A 29 -1.50 -1.02 -17.30
C GLN A 29 -2.11 -1.93 -16.23
N ILE A 30 -1.28 -2.74 -15.58
CA ILE A 30 -1.72 -3.61 -14.49
C ILE A 30 -2.40 -2.84 -13.36
N PHE A 31 -2.00 -1.59 -13.12
CA PHE A 31 -2.60 -0.79 -12.06
C PHE A 31 -3.86 -0.05 -12.50
N TYR A 32 -4.40 -0.24 -13.70
CA TYR A 32 -5.71 0.33 -14.07
C TYR A 32 -6.88 -0.61 -13.79
N GLN A 33 -6.62 -1.90 -13.56
CA GLN A 33 -7.67 -2.84 -13.20
C GLN A 33 -8.01 -2.66 -11.71
N PRO A 34 -9.29 -2.46 -11.35
CA PRO A 34 -9.71 -2.28 -9.97
C PRO A 34 -9.43 -3.54 -9.13
N GLU A 35 -9.47 -4.74 -9.72
CA GLU A 35 -9.19 -6.00 -9.06
C GLU A 35 -7.72 -6.08 -8.60
N ASP A 36 -6.80 -5.59 -9.43
CA ASP A 36 -5.37 -5.55 -9.11
C ASP A 36 -5.10 -4.58 -7.95
N ARG A 37 -5.71 -3.39 -7.98
CA ARG A 37 -5.60 -2.42 -6.89
C ARG A 37 -6.17 -2.97 -5.58
N GLN A 38 -7.33 -3.61 -5.64
CA GLN A 38 -7.96 -4.22 -4.47
C GLN A 38 -7.11 -5.36 -3.90
N ALA A 39 -6.52 -6.19 -4.76
CA ALA A 39 -5.63 -7.26 -4.32
C ALA A 39 -4.37 -6.71 -3.64
N ILE A 40 -3.75 -5.67 -4.19
CA ILE A 40 -2.61 -4.99 -3.57
C ILE A 40 -3.01 -4.43 -2.20
N LEU A 41 -4.12 -3.67 -2.14
CA LEU A 41 -4.61 -3.08 -0.90
C LEU A 41 -4.86 -4.15 0.16
N GLN A 42 -5.54 -5.25 -0.18
CA GLN A 42 -5.78 -6.34 0.76
C GLN A 42 -4.48 -6.95 1.30
N ASN A 43 -3.46 -7.11 0.46
CA ASN A 43 -2.15 -7.60 0.90
C ASN A 43 -1.43 -6.61 1.83
N VAL A 44 -1.54 -5.31 1.55
CA VAL A 44 -1.04 -4.26 2.46
C VAL A 44 -1.74 -4.35 3.82
N LEU A 45 -3.07 -4.47 3.84
CA LEU A 45 -3.85 -4.56 5.08
C LEU A 45 -3.55 -5.83 5.88
N ASN A 46 -3.23 -6.94 5.22
CA ASN A 46 -2.84 -8.17 5.90
C ASN A 46 -1.46 -8.08 6.59
N ARG A 47 -0.62 -7.14 6.14
CA ARG A 47 0.76 -6.94 6.63
C ARG A 47 0.88 -5.77 7.60
N MET A 48 -0.14 -4.95 7.71
CA MET A 48 -0.18 -3.80 8.61
C MET A 48 -1.08 -4.10 9.82
N PRO A 49 -0.65 -3.77 11.05
CA PRO A 49 -1.56 -3.83 12.20
C PRO A 49 -2.66 -2.77 12.03
N PRO A 50 -3.93 -3.07 12.38
CA PRO A 50 -4.99 -2.09 12.32
C PRO A 50 -4.77 -0.99 13.36
N VAL A 51 -5.05 0.27 12.99
CA VAL A 51 -4.99 1.42 13.89
C VAL A 51 -6.37 2.05 13.93
N TYR A 52 -7.02 1.97 15.07
CA TYR A 52 -8.38 2.50 15.24
C TYR A 52 -8.34 3.91 15.84
N MET A 53 -9.02 4.85 15.18
CA MET A 53 -9.13 6.23 15.64
C MET A 53 -10.58 6.72 15.54
N TRP A 54 -10.98 7.54 16.50
CA TRP A 54 -12.25 8.26 16.43
C TRP A 54 -12.10 9.44 15.48
N ILE A 55 -12.79 9.36 14.33
CA ILE A 55 -12.75 10.37 13.28
C ILE A 55 -14.12 11.03 13.16
N SER A 56 -14.13 12.36 13.09
CA SER A 56 -15.33 13.11 12.74
C SER A 56 -15.61 12.94 11.24
N PRO A 57 -16.87 12.91 10.77
CA PRO A 57 -17.18 12.78 9.34
C PRO A 57 -16.58 13.85 8.43
N GLN A 58 -16.12 14.98 9.00
CA GLN A 58 -15.51 16.09 8.27
C GLN A 58 -13.97 15.99 8.21
N ASP A 59 -13.38 15.07 8.98
CA ASP A 59 -11.93 14.92 9.09
C ASP A 59 -11.47 13.77 8.18
N CYS A 60 -10.49 14.06 7.31
CA CYS A 60 -9.80 13.04 6.54
C CYS A 60 -8.57 12.56 7.31
N PRO A 61 -8.38 11.25 7.51
CA PRO A 61 -7.16 10.74 8.11
C PRO A 61 -5.94 11.10 7.25
N ASN A 62 -4.84 11.43 7.92
CA ASN A 62 -3.58 11.84 7.28
C ASN A 62 -2.43 10.97 7.80
N LEU A 63 -1.46 10.66 6.93
CA LEU A 63 -0.23 9.93 7.28
C LEU A 63 0.53 10.57 8.45
N SER A 64 0.40 11.88 8.67
CA SER A 64 0.99 12.58 9.81
C SER A 64 0.40 12.18 11.16
N GLN A 65 -0.76 11.53 11.19
CA GLN A 65 -1.39 11.00 12.41
C GLN A 65 -0.75 9.68 12.85
N LEU A 66 -0.01 9.00 11.96
CA LEU A 66 0.75 7.82 12.31
C LEU A 66 2.11 8.20 12.93
N PRO A 67 2.60 7.43 13.91
CA PRO A 67 3.99 7.48 14.33
C PRO A 67 4.95 7.35 13.12
N PRO A 68 6.10 8.04 13.12
CA PRO A 68 7.04 8.00 12.00
C PRO A 68 7.43 6.58 11.56
N ALA A 69 7.61 5.66 12.52
CA ALA A 69 7.94 4.27 12.25
C ALA A 69 6.81 3.52 11.52
N GLU A 70 5.55 3.70 11.96
CA GLU A 70 4.38 3.08 11.32
C GLU A 70 4.13 3.66 9.93
N ARG A 71 4.32 4.96 9.76
CA ARG A 71 4.26 5.62 8.45
C ARG A 71 5.30 5.04 7.49
N SER A 72 6.56 4.94 7.92
CA SER A 72 7.61 4.34 7.08
C SER A 72 7.34 2.86 6.79
N HIS A 73 6.76 2.13 7.75
CA HIS A 73 6.35 0.75 7.54
C HIS A 73 5.25 0.63 6.47
N LEU A 74 4.18 1.43 6.58
CA LEU A 74 3.09 1.47 5.59
C LEU A 74 3.63 1.77 4.19
N GLN A 75 4.44 2.82 4.04
CA GLN A 75 5.04 3.21 2.77
C GLN A 75 5.90 2.10 2.18
N SER A 76 6.70 1.44 3.02
CA SER A 76 7.53 0.31 2.59
C SER A 76 6.70 -0.90 2.16
N VAL A 77 5.59 -1.19 2.85
CA VAL A 77 4.72 -2.32 2.50
C VAL A 77 3.99 -2.05 1.18
N VAL A 78 3.45 -0.84 0.99
CA VAL A 78 2.81 -0.43 -0.28
C VAL A 78 3.80 -0.55 -1.44
N GLU A 79 5.02 -0.04 -1.27
CA GLU A 79 6.06 -0.11 -2.30
C GLU A 79 6.44 -1.56 -2.65
N GLN A 80 6.59 -2.43 -1.64
CA GLN A 80 6.89 -3.84 -1.86
C GLN A 80 5.76 -4.56 -2.60
N GLU A 81 4.50 -4.30 -2.28
CA GLU A 81 3.38 -4.94 -2.97
C GLU A 81 3.22 -4.44 -4.41
N LEU A 82 3.46 -3.15 -4.67
CA LEU A 82 3.51 -2.60 -6.03
C LEU A 82 4.61 -3.26 -6.87
N GLN A 83 5.83 -3.35 -6.33
CA GLN A 83 6.94 -4.01 -7.00
C GLN A 83 6.69 -5.50 -7.23
N ARG A 84 6.10 -6.20 -6.24
CA ARG A 84 5.72 -7.60 -6.38
C ARG A 84 4.73 -7.78 -7.53
N ARG A 85 3.71 -6.92 -7.63
CA ARG A 85 2.71 -7.02 -8.70
C ARG A 85 3.31 -6.76 -10.09
N LEU A 86 4.20 -5.79 -10.22
CA LEU A 86 4.91 -5.53 -11.48
C LEU A 86 5.84 -6.68 -11.90
N CYS A 87 6.46 -7.33 -10.92
CA CYS A 87 7.25 -8.54 -11.15
C CYS A 87 6.37 -9.70 -11.65
N GLU A 88 5.22 -9.94 -11.00
CA GLU A 88 4.27 -11.00 -11.37
C GLU A 88 3.66 -10.80 -12.76
N SER A 89 3.52 -9.55 -13.21
CA SER A 89 3.02 -9.24 -14.55
C SER A 89 4.06 -9.29 -15.65
N GLY A 90 5.34 -9.36 -15.28
CA GLY A 90 6.46 -9.26 -16.21
C GLY A 90 6.71 -7.83 -16.71
N GLU A 91 6.07 -6.81 -16.12
CA GLU A 91 6.32 -5.40 -16.48
C GLU A 91 7.60 -4.84 -15.83
N ALA A 92 8.15 -5.50 -14.81
CA ALA A 92 9.42 -5.11 -14.18
C ALA A 92 10.31 -6.30 -13.77
N PRO A 93 11.65 -6.14 -13.78
CA PRO A 93 12.55 -7.14 -13.22
C PRO A 93 12.36 -7.24 -11.70
N CYS A 94 12.22 -8.46 -11.21
CA CYS A 94 11.98 -8.76 -9.80
C CYS A 94 13.24 -8.47 -8.96
N LEU A 95 13.34 -7.26 -8.40
CA LEU A 95 14.32 -6.92 -7.37
C LEU A 95 13.66 -7.01 -5.99
N LEU A 96 13.08 -8.17 -5.66
CA LEU A 96 12.52 -8.37 -4.33
C LEU A 96 13.68 -8.50 -3.31
N PRO A 97 13.77 -7.63 -2.30
CA PRO A 97 14.79 -7.76 -1.26
C PRO A 97 14.45 -9.00 -0.43
N GLY A 98 15.14 -10.11 -0.69
CA GLY A 98 14.96 -11.37 0.04
C GLY A 98 14.93 -12.65 -0.80
N LEU A 99 14.92 -12.55 -2.14
CA LEU A 99 15.08 -13.71 -3.04
C LEU A 99 16.46 -13.68 -3.73
N MET A 100 17.53 -13.57 -2.94
CA MET A 100 18.84 -14.11 -3.36
C MET A 100 18.96 -15.52 -2.78
N THR A 101 18.28 -16.48 -3.41
CA THR A 101 18.64 -17.89 -3.27
C THR A 101 18.61 -18.53 -4.64
N ASP A 102 19.83 -18.71 -5.17
CA ASP A 102 20.27 -19.83 -5.99
C ASP A 102 19.51 -20.10 -7.30
N ILE A 103 19.94 -19.41 -8.37
CA ILE A 103 19.96 -20.02 -9.70
C ILE A 103 21.39 -19.97 -10.23
N PHE A 104 22.22 -20.85 -9.70
CA PHE A 104 23.39 -21.39 -10.39
C PHE A 104 23.55 -22.85 -9.96
N TYR A 105 23.02 -23.77 -10.76
CA TYR A 105 23.62 -25.07 -11.07
C TYR A 105 22.99 -25.62 -12.35
#